data_AF-A0A9P7K329-F1
#
_entry.id   AF-A0A9P7K329-F1
#
_cell.length_a   1.000
_cell.length_b   1.000
_cell.length_c   1.000
_cell.angle_alpha   90.00
_cell.angle_beta   90.00
_cell.angle_gamma   90.00
#
_symmetry.space_group_name_H-M   'P 1'
#
loop_
_entity.id
_entity.type
_entity.pdbx_description
1 polymer ?
#
loop_
_entity_poly.entity_id
_entity_poly.type
_entity_poly.pdbx_seq_one_letter_code
_entity_poly.pdbx_strand_id
1 'polypeptide(L)'
;STSPTYLTNIQAEDMQDTLQKLKTQLADCQKNLTEQRHLMKNLKLRLSRAKDLKDAAVKKAIKATEAANGILQVKDQNGMVKDEIRSVIRDLVALSVPYDNVFQVFLAVTRVCPVKVVGSFSSRTVSRAMGEAAVAAKWQIGQAVVKADGAWNLEIISQ
;
A
#
# COMPACT_ATOMS: atom_id res chain seq x y z
N SER A 1 52.07 -66.00 -25.33
CA SER A 1 51.25 -65.18 -26.23
C SER A 1 50.01 -64.74 -25.47
N THR A 2 50.05 -63.55 -24.88
CA THR A 2 48.87 -62.96 -24.23
C THR A 2 47.91 -62.51 -25.33
N SER A 3 46.74 -63.15 -25.36
CA SER A 3 45.73 -62.97 -26.41
C SER A 3 45.17 -61.54 -26.37
N PRO A 4 45.10 -60.82 -27.52
CA PRO A 4 44.69 -59.41 -27.60
C PRO A 4 43.25 -59.15 -27.10
N THR A 5 42.44 -60.19 -26.96
CA THR A 5 41.06 -60.16 -26.45
C THR A 5 40.93 -59.83 -24.96
N TYR A 6 41.96 -60.06 -24.14
CA TYR A 6 41.89 -59.74 -22.70
C TYR A 6 42.15 -58.26 -22.41
N LEU A 7 43.00 -57.61 -23.22
CA LEU A 7 43.31 -56.18 -23.09
C LEU A 7 42.10 -55.29 -23.43
N THR A 8 41.27 -55.72 -24.38
CA THR A 8 40.05 -54.99 -24.77
C THR A 8 38.94 -55.07 -23.72
N ASN A 9 38.86 -56.16 -22.95
CA ASN A 9 37.87 -56.28 -21.87
C ASN A 9 38.21 -55.40 -20.66
N ILE A 10 39.49 -55.32 -20.29
CA ILE A 10 39.94 -54.46 -19.18
C ILE A 10 39.66 -52.98 -19.51
N GLN A 11 39.90 -52.56 -20.76
CA GLN A 11 39.57 -51.19 -21.20
C GLN A 11 38.06 -50.90 -21.21
N ALA A 12 37.23 -51.90 -21.50
CA ALA A 12 35.77 -51.75 -21.49
C ALA A 12 35.21 -51.60 -20.06
N GLU A 13 35.77 -52.33 -19.08
CA GLU A 13 35.39 -52.22 -17.67
C GLU A 13 35.80 -50.86 -17.07
N ASP A 14 37.02 -50.39 -17.33
CA ASP A 14 37.47 -49.05 -16.92
C ASP A 14 36.60 -47.93 -17.53
N MET A 15 36.16 -48.10 -18.78
CA MET A 15 35.24 -47.17 -19.43
C MET A 15 33.84 -47.17 -18.79
N GLN A 16 33.36 -48.31 -18.32
CA GLN A 16 32.07 -48.39 -17.61
C GLN A 16 32.15 -47.71 -16.24
N ASP A 17 33.23 -47.92 -15.50
CA ASP A 17 33.47 -47.28 -14.20
C ASP A 17 33.57 -45.76 -14.32
N THR A 18 34.24 -45.26 -15.36
CA THR A 18 34.32 -43.82 -15.62
C THR A 18 32.97 -43.22 -16.00
N LEU A 19 32.14 -43.92 -16.80
CA LEU A 19 30.77 -43.48 -17.10
C LEU A 19 29.88 -43.47 -15.85
N GLN A 20 30.02 -44.45 -14.96
CA GLN A 20 29.28 -44.51 -13.69
C GLN A 20 29.67 -43.33 -12.78
N LYS A 21 30.98 -43.02 -12.69
CA LYS A 21 31.50 -41.85 -11.97
C LYS A 21 31.01 -40.54 -12.56
N LEU A 22 30.99 -40.39 -13.88
CA LEU A 22 30.47 -39.18 -14.53
C LEU A 22 28.97 -39.00 -14.29
N LYS A 23 28.17 -40.09 -14.36
CA LYS A 23 26.72 -40.03 -14.07
C LYS A 23 26.43 -39.58 -12.64
N THR A 24 27.19 -40.10 -11.66
CA THR A 24 27.05 -39.70 -10.25
C THR A 24 27.45 -38.24 -10.04
N GLN A 25 28.56 -37.79 -10.62
CA GLN A 25 28.97 -36.38 -10.58
C GLN A 25 27.94 -35.44 -11.23
N LEU A 26 27.32 -35.85 -12.34
CA LEU A 26 26.29 -35.06 -13.02
C LEU A 26 25.02 -34.96 -12.16
N ALA A 27 24.62 -36.04 -11.52
CA ALA A 27 23.49 -36.06 -10.58
C ALA A 27 23.75 -35.15 -9.37
N ASP A 28 24.95 -35.19 -8.79
CA ASP A 28 25.33 -34.32 -7.67
C ASP A 28 25.42 -32.85 -8.08
N CYS A 29 25.96 -32.57 -9.26
CA CYS A 29 25.99 -31.21 -9.81
C CYS A 29 24.57 -30.65 -10.02
N GLN A 30 23.64 -31.47 -10.53
CA GLN A 30 22.24 -31.08 -10.67
C GLN A 30 21.59 -30.78 -9.32
N LYS A 31 21.81 -31.61 -8.30
CA LYS A 31 21.33 -31.36 -6.94
C LYS A 31 21.85 -30.03 -6.39
N ASN A 32 23.16 -29.79 -6.48
CA ASN A 32 23.78 -28.54 -6.03
C ASN A 32 23.20 -27.31 -6.75
N LEU A 33 22.93 -27.41 -8.06
CA LEU A 33 22.29 -26.34 -8.82
C LEU A 33 20.88 -26.04 -8.32
N THR A 34 20.09 -27.06 -7.99
CA THR A 34 18.75 -26.87 -7.45
C THR A 34 18.79 -26.21 -6.07
N GLU A 35 19.70 -26.66 -5.19
CA GLU A 35 19.88 -26.08 -3.86
C GLU A 35 20.29 -24.60 -3.93
N GLN A 36 21.27 -24.26 -4.80
CA GLN A 36 21.67 -22.88 -4.99
C GLN A 36 20.54 -22.00 -5.54
N ARG A 37 19.71 -22.53 -6.45
CA ARG A 37 18.50 -21.82 -6.93
C ARG A 37 17.51 -21.56 -5.82
N HIS A 38 17.30 -22.54 -4.94
CA HIS A 38 16.43 -22.37 -3.76
C HIS A 38 16.99 -21.31 -2.79
N LEU A 39 18.30 -21.33 -2.53
CA LEU A 39 18.95 -20.32 -1.70
C LEU A 39 18.84 -18.92 -2.29
N MET A 40 19.12 -18.76 -3.59
CA MET A 40 18.96 -17.47 -4.27
C MET A 40 17.52 -16.96 -4.20
N LYS A 41 16.52 -17.83 -4.39
CA LYS A 41 15.10 -17.47 -4.28
C LYS A 41 14.77 -16.97 -2.87
N ASN A 42 15.24 -17.67 -1.84
CA ASN A 42 15.03 -17.30 -0.45
C ASN A 42 15.69 -15.97 -0.10
N LEU A 43 16.93 -15.74 -0.55
CA LEU A 43 17.64 -14.48 -0.33
C LEU A 43 16.95 -13.30 -1.00
N LYS A 44 16.49 -13.46 -2.26
CA LYS A 44 15.71 -12.42 -2.95
C LYS A 44 14.44 -12.06 -2.19
N LEU A 45 13.73 -13.06 -1.67
CA LEU A 45 12.49 -12.87 -0.92
C LEU A 45 12.74 -12.20 0.44
N ARG A 46 13.86 -12.50 1.11
CA ARG A 46 14.27 -11.78 2.33
C ARG A 46 14.62 -10.33 2.03
N LEU A 47 15.33 -10.09 0.93
CA LEU A 47 15.72 -8.73 0.52
C LEU A 47 14.51 -7.87 0.16
N SER A 48 13.51 -8.43 -0.55
CA SER A 48 12.27 -7.70 -0.84
C SER A 48 11.52 -7.33 0.44
N ARG A 49 11.33 -8.28 1.36
CA ARG A 49 10.71 -8.02 2.66
C ARG A 49 11.46 -6.99 3.49
N ALA A 50 12.80 -7.04 3.48
CA ALA A 50 13.61 -6.07 4.19
C ALA A 50 13.44 -4.64 3.63
N LYS A 51 13.27 -4.51 2.31
CA LYS A 51 12.94 -3.22 1.68
C LYS A 51 11.58 -2.71 2.14
N ASP A 52 10.56 -3.56 2.11
CA ASP A 52 9.21 -3.18 2.54
C ASP A 52 9.17 -2.76 4.02
N LEU A 53 9.93 -3.45 4.88
CA LEU A 53 10.07 -3.10 6.30
C LEU A 53 10.75 -1.75 6.49
N LYS A 54 11.80 -1.44 5.72
CA LYS A 54 12.44 -0.12 5.76
C LYS A 54 11.48 0.98 5.31
N ASP A 55 10.77 0.78 4.21
CA ASP A 55 9.82 1.76 3.69
C ASP A 55 8.68 2.00 4.68
N ALA A 56 8.20 0.95 5.35
CA ALA A 56 7.20 1.06 6.40
C ALA A 56 7.72 1.81 7.65
N ALA A 57 8.96 1.54 8.08
CA ALA A 57 9.59 2.23 9.20
C ALA A 57 9.80 3.71 8.90
N VAL A 58 10.26 4.06 7.69
CA VAL A 58 10.41 5.45 7.23
C VAL A 58 9.05 6.16 7.22
N LYS A 59 8.01 5.55 6.64
CA LYS A 59 6.64 6.13 6.66
C LYS A 59 6.14 6.35 8.08
N LYS A 60 6.40 5.42 9.00
CA LYS A 60 6.00 5.56 10.41
C LYS A 60 6.77 6.69 11.11
N ALA A 61 8.07 6.81 10.86
CA ALA A 61 8.89 7.89 11.39
C ALA A 61 8.42 9.26 10.87
N ILE A 62 8.13 9.38 9.58
CA ILE A 62 7.59 10.62 8.98
C ILE A 62 6.27 11.01 9.67
N LYS A 63 5.32 10.08 9.81
CA LYS A 63 4.05 10.33 10.51
C LYS A 63 4.25 10.75 11.97
N ALA A 64 5.18 10.12 12.68
CA ALA A 64 5.51 10.48 14.06
C ALA A 64 6.13 11.88 14.15
N THR A 65 6.99 12.25 13.20
CA THR A 65 7.56 13.61 13.14
C THR A 65 6.54 14.66 12.73
N GLU A 66 5.59 14.35 11.84
CA GLU A 66 4.50 15.25 11.47
C GLU A 66 3.58 15.53 12.67
N ALA A 67 3.28 14.50 13.47
CA ALA A 67 2.51 14.63 14.70
C ALA A 67 3.26 15.43 15.78
N ALA A 68 4.57 15.23 15.91
CA ALA A 68 5.39 15.94 16.90
C ALA A 68 5.68 17.40 16.54
N ASN A 69 5.82 17.72 15.25
CA ASN A 69 6.21 19.05 14.77
C ASN A 69 5.01 19.95 14.42
N GLY A 70 3.77 19.51 14.67
CA GLY A 70 2.57 20.29 14.34
C GLY A 70 2.48 20.61 12.84
N ILE A 71 2.85 19.71 11.94
CA ILE A 71 2.79 19.97 10.50
C ILE A 71 1.43 19.51 9.97
N LEU A 72 0.61 20.44 9.49
CA LEU A 72 -0.69 20.15 8.89
C LEU A 72 -0.57 20.14 7.36
N GLN A 73 -0.49 18.94 6.78
CA GLN A 73 -0.56 18.77 5.34
C GLN A 73 -2.01 18.88 4.86
N VAL A 74 -2.26 19.83 3.95
CA VAL A 74 -3.58 20.08 3.37
C VAL A 74 -4.03 18.93 2.45
N LYS A 75 -3.07 18.29 1.78
CA LYS A 75 -3.30 17.22 0.80
C LYS A 75 -2.69 15.91 1.26
N ASP A 76 -3.31 14.82 0.85
CA ASP A 76 -2.80 13.47 0.97
C ASP A 76 -1.70 13.17 -0.05
N GLN A 77 -1.08 11.98 0.11
CA GLN A 77 -0.09 11.44 -0.83
C GLN A 77 -0.61 11.37 -2.27
N ASN A 78 -1.93 11.29 -2.45
CA ASN A 78 -2.60 11.26 -3.76
C ASN A 78 -2.95 12.66 -4.31
N GLY A 79 -2.55 13.74 -3.64
CA GLY A 79 -2.85 15.12 -4.04
C GLY A 79 -4.29 15.56 -3.77
N MET A 80 -5.12 14.70 -3.16
CA MET A 80 -6.48 15.03 -2.72
C MET A 80 -6.46 15.79 -1.40
N VAL A 81 -7.42 16.70 -1.18
CA VAL A 81 -7.56 17.39 0.11
C VAL A 81 -8.06 16.40 1.15
N LYS A 82 -7.46 16.42 2.34
CA LYS A 82 -7.83 15.53 3.46
C LYS A 82 -9.27 15.78 3.91
N ASP A 83 -9.94 14.73 4.38
CA ASP A 83 -11.33 14.82 4.83
C ASP A 83 -11.53 15.76 6.03
N GLU A 84 -10.55 15.79 6.94
CA GLU A 84 -10.49 16.73 8.06
C GLU A 84 -10.55 18.19 7.56
N ILE A 85 -9.74 18.51 6.55
CA ILE A 85 -9.69 19.83 5.93
C ILE A 85 -10.98 20.12 5.14
N ARG A 86 -11.55 19.11 4.46
CA ARG A 86 -12.87 19.26 3.81
C ARG A 86 -13.97 19.59 4.83
N SER A 87 -13.90 19.05 6.04
CA SER A 87 -14.84 19.41 7.10
C SER A 87 -14.69 20.88 7.50
N VAL A 88 -13.46 21.32 7.76
CA VAL A 88 -13.18 22.72 8.09
C VAL A 88 -13.64 23.66 6.95
N ILE A 89 -13.44 23.27 5.69
CA ILE A 89 -13.94 24.03 4.53
C ILE A 89 -15.46 24.18 4.59
N ARG A 90 -16.20 23.12 4.88
CA ARG A 90 -17.67 23.18 5.02
C ARG A 90 -18.10 24.09 6.16
N ASP A 91 -17.42 23.98 7.31
CA ASP A 91 -17.74 24.78 8.49
C ASP A 91 -17.48 26.27 8.23
N LEU A 92 -16.37 26.61 7.57
CA LEU A 92 -16.06 27.98 7.17
C LEU A 92 -17.10 28.53 6.16
N VAL A 93 -17.52 27.72 5.20
CA VAL A 93 -18.59 28.09 4.26
C VAL A 93 -19.92 28.28 4.99
N ALA A 94 -20.24 27.43 5.95
CA ALA A 94 -21.44 27.56 6.78
C ALA A 94 -21.42 28.85 7.62
N LEU A 95 -20.22 29.31 8.04
CA LEU A 95 -19.98 30.61 8.66
C LEU A 95 -19.97 31.78 7.65
N SER A 96 -20.51 31.57 6.45
CA SER A 96 -20.64 32.57 5.38
C SER A 96 -19.31 33.11 4.83
N VAL A 97 -18.21 32.35 4.95
CA VAL A 97 -16.95 32.73 4.32
C VAL A 97 -17.05 32.52 2.79
N PRO A 98 -16.76 33.55 1.97
CA PRO A 98 -16.75 33.42 0.51
C PRO A 98 -15.74 32.38 0.04
N TYR A 99 -16.09 31.60 -0.99
CA TYR A 99 -15.30 30.43 -1.43
C TYR A 99 -13.85 30.80 -1.79
N ASP A 100 -13.66 31.98 -2.39
CA ASP A 100 -12.33 32.49 -2.77
C ASP A 100 -11.45 32.83 -1.56
N ASN A 101 -12.07 33.11 -0.42
CA ASN A 101 -11.39 33.54 0.81
C ASN A 101 -11.23 32.41 1.84
N VAL A 102 -11.86 31.24 1.65
CA VAL A 102 -11.82 30.14 2.61
C VAL A 102 -10.38 29.74 2.96
N PHE A 103 -9.48 29.66 1.97
CA PHE A 103 -8.09 29.32 2.24
C PHE A 103 -7.35 30.39 3.05
N GLN A 104 -7.63 31.68 2.81
CA GLN A 104 -7.01 32.77 3.56
C GLN A 104 -7.48 32.79 5.01
N VAL A 105 -8.79 32.57 5.24
CA VAL A 105 -9.34 32.46 6.60
C VAL A 105 -8.77 31.23 7.31
N PHE A 106 -8.67 30.10 6.63
CA PHE A 106 -8.01 28.90 7.15
C PHE A 106 -6.56 29.17 7.57
N LEU A 107 -5.78 29.87 6.74
CA LEU A 107 -4.41 30.28 7.09
C LEU A 107 -4.39 31.25 8.28
N ALA A 108 -5.33 32.19 8.35
CA ALA A 108 -5.40 33.12 9.47
C ALA A 108 -5.67 32.42 10.81
N VAL A 109 -6.59 31.44 10.82
CA VAL A 109 -6.90 30.64 12.02
C VAL A 109 -5.71 29.77 12.41
N THR A 110 -5.10 29.10 11.44
CA THR A 110 -3.96 28.20 11.71
C THR A 110 -2.69 28.93 12.12
N ARG A 111 -2.52 30.22 11.78
CA ARG A 111 -1.41 31.06 12.27
C ARG A 111 -1.43 31.27 13.78
N VAL A 112 -2.59 31.21 14.42
CA VAL A 112 -2.72 31.34 15.88
C VAL A 112 -2.34 30.03 16.58
N CYS A 113 -2.39 28.91 15.85
CA CYS A 113 -1.94 27.61 16.34
C CYS A 113 -0.45 27.42 16.03
N PRO A 114 0.31 26.66 16.85
CA PRO A 114 1.69 26.30 16.58
C PRO A 114 1.78 25.20 15.49
N VAL A 115 1.07 25.40 14.37
CA VAL A 115 0.90 24.42 13.32
C VAL A 115 1.40 24.99 12.00
N LYS A 116 2.35 24.31 11.37
CA LYS A 116 2.86 24.68 10.05
C LYS A 116 1.98 24.05 8.97
N VAL A 117 1.20 24.87 8.27
CA VAL A 117 0.39 24.42 7.14
C VAL A 117 1.28 24.21 5.90
N VAL A 118 1.17 23.05 5.27
CA VAL A 118 1.86 22.71 4.03
C VAL A 118 0.86 22.39 2.93
N GLY A 119 0.92 23.14 1.84
CA GLY A 119 0.05 23.01 0.68
C GLY A 119 -1.02 24.09 0.60
N SER A 120 -1.90 23.96 -0.41
CA SER A 120 -2.98 24.91 -0.68
C SER A 120 -4.15 24.22 -1.39
N PHE A 121 -5.32 24.83 -1.32
CA PHE A 121 -6.51 24.47 -2.10
C PHE A 121 -7.10 25.72 -2.74
N SER A 122 -7.75 25.54 -3.90
CA SER A 122 -8.39 26.64 -4.64
C SER A 122 -9.89 26.70 -4.37
N SER A 123 -10.52 27.80 -4.77
CA SER A 123 -11.97 27.97 -4.76
C SER A 123 -12.70 26.83 -5.52
N ARG A 124 -12.11 26.32 -6.61
CA ARG A 124 -12.62 25.13 -7.31
C ARG A 124 -12.67 23.88 -6.42
N THR A 125 -11.66 23.70 -5.58
CA THR A 125 -11.62 22.58 -4.62
C THR A 125 -12.69 22.75 -3.53
N VAL A 126 -12.89 23.98 -3.05
CA VAL A 126 -13.96 24.32 -2.09
C VAL A 126 -15.33 24.02 -2.69
N SER A 127 -15.59 24.49 -3.91
CA SER A 127 -16.83 24.22 -4.65
C SER A 127 -17.11 22.72 -4.82
N ARG A 128 -16.08 21.93 -5.17
CA ARG A 128 -16.20 20.47 -5.25
C ARG A 128 -16.51 19.83 -3.90
N ALA A 129 -15.81 20.21 -2.84
CA ALA A 129 -16.05 19.69 -1.50
C ALA A 129 -17.49 19.97 -1.01
N MET A 130 -18.03 21.15 -1.33
CA MET A 130 -19.43 21.50 -1.04
C MET A 130 -20.42 20.71 -1.90
N GLY A 131 -20.12 20.52 -3.19
CA GLY A 131 -20.97 19.73 -4.09
C GLY A 131 -21.05 18.26 -3.65
N GLU A 132 -19.92 17.65 -3.31
CA GLU A 132 -19.85 16.29 -2.76
C GLU A 132 -20.62 16.18 -1.45
N ALA A 133 -20.49 17.17 -0.56
CA ALA A 133 -21.21 17.21 0.71
C ALA A 133 -22.73 17.30 0.53
N ALA A 134 -23.21 18.10 -0.43
CA ALA A 134 -24.62 18.21 -0.74
C ALA A 134 -25.21 16.88 -1.25
N VAL A 135 -24.46 16.16 -2.09
CA VAL A 135 -24.86 14.82 -2.56
C VAL A 135 -24.91 13.83 -1.39
N ALA A 136 -23.90 13.84 -0.52
CA ALA A 136 -23.87 12.99 0.67
C ALA A 136 -25.05 13.27 1.61
N ALA A 137 -25.40 14.54 1.83
CA ALA A 137 -26.55 14.92 2.65
C ALA A 137 -27.87 14.40 2.06
N LYS A 138 -28.09 14.54 0.74
CA LYS A 138 -29.28 14.00 0.07
C LYS A 138 -29.36 12.48 0.21
N TRP A 139 -28.24 11.79 0.06
CA TRP A 139 -28.17 10.35 0.24
C TRP A 139 -28.50 9.93 1.68
N GLN A 140 -27.95 10.63 2.67
CA GLN A 140 -28.22 10.37 4.09
C GLN A 140 -29.70 10.58 4.45
N ILE A 141 -30.33 11.64 3.92
CA ILE A 141 -31.78 11.86 4.07
C ILE A 141 -32.55 10.70 3.42
N GLY A 142 -32.19 10.30 2.20
CA GLY A 142 -32.83 9.18 1.52
C GLY A 142 -32.75 7.87 2.32
N GLN A 143 -31.59 7.57 2.90
CA GLN A 143 -31.44 6.42 3.79
C GLN A 143 -32.30 6.54 5.06
N ALA A 144 -32.38 7.74 5.64
CA ALA A 144 -33.21 7.97 6.82
C ALA A 144 -34.71 7.76 6.51
N VAL A 145 -35.17 8.21 5.36
CA VAL A 145 -36.56 8.00 4.89
C VAL A 145 -36.83 6.52 4.67
N VAL A 146 -35.96 5.80 3.93
CA VAL A 146 -36.12 4.34 3.71
C VAL A 146 -36.12 3.57 5.03
N LYS A 147 -35.27 3.95 5.97
CA LYS A 147 -35.23 3.33 7.30
C LYS A 147 -36.49 3.63 8.11
N ALA A 148 -37.01 4.86 8.03
CA ALA A 148 -38.26 5.22 8.68
C ALA A 148 -39.42 4.42 8.09
N ASP A 149 -39.60 4.40 6.77
CA ASP A 149 -40.65 3.64 6.08
C ASP A 149 -40.59 2.13 6.37
N GLY A 150 -39.38 1.56 6.46
CA GLY A 150 -39.19 0.17 6.88
C GLY A 150 -39.56 -0.10 8.34
N ALA A 151 -39.43 0.90 9.23
CA ALA A 151 -39.82 0.79 10.63
C ALA A 151 -41.35 0.86 10.80
N TRP A 152 -42.06 1.68 10.01
CA TRP A 152 -43.54 1.73 10.01
C TRP A 152 -44.18 0.39 9.62
N ASN A 153 -43.54 -0.40 8.73
CA ASN A 153 -44.05 -1.71 8.32
C ASN A 153 -43.88 -2.82 9.36
N LEU A 154 -42.99 -2.67 10.35
CA LEU A 154 -42.78 -3.68 11.39
C LEU A 154 -43.67 -3.45 12.63
N GLU A 155 -44.08 -2.22 12.92
CA GLU A 155 -44.98 -1.93 14.05
C GLU A 155 -46.42 -2.36 13.76
N ILE A 156 -46.91 -2.23 12.52
CA ILE A 156 -48.30 -2.59 12.14
C ILE A 156 -48.54 -4.11 12.17
N ILE A 157 -47.50 -4.95 12.05
CA ILE A 157 -47.64 -6.42 12.07
C ILE A 157 -47.60 -6.97 13.52
N SER A 158 -47.31 -6.12 14.52
CA SER A 158 -47.13 -6.53 15.93
C SER A 158 -48.28 -6.15 16.87
N GLN A 159 -49.38 -5.58 16.35
CA GLN A 159 -50.62 -5.31 17.09
C GLN A 159 -51.75 -6.22 16.61
#